data_AF-A0A1I3AEX0-F1
#
_entry.id   AF-A0A1I3AEX0-F1
#
_cell.length_a   1.000
_cell.length_b   1.000
_cell.length_c   1.000
_cell.angle_alpha   90.00
_cell.angle_beta   90.00
_cell.angle_gamma   90.00
#
_symmetry.space_group_name_H-M   'P 1'
#
loop_
_entity.id
_entity.type
_entity.pdbx_description
1 polymer ?
#
loop_
_entity_poly.entity_id
_entity_poly.type
_entity_poly.pdbx_seq_one_letter_code
_entity_poly.pdbx_strand_id
1 'polypeptide(L)'
;MPESRVDGIDPASDPERLRRRYRRRLRRRAARIERRELEEAVSALEARGTLADEQRETLRALASTLVGRLTVGLDPGPERTAQTDPDRVRALARLLGVDEERSPRDDA
;
A
#
# COMPACT_ATOMS: atom_id res chain seq x y z
N MET A 1 36.61 -16.62 31.66
CA MET A 1 35.31 -17.11 31.15
C MET A 1 34.88 -16.20 30.03
N PRO A 2 34.89 -16.64 28.77
CA PRO A 2 34.49 -15.79 27.66
C PRO A 2 33.00 -15.97 27.34
N GLU A 3 32.43 -14.88 26.81
CA GLU A 3 31.21 -14.77 26.00
C GLU A 3 29.85 -15.09 26.63
N SER A 4 29.04 -14.04 26.80
CA SER A 4 27.63 -14.11 26.45
C SER A 4 27.36 -12.94 25.51
N ARG A 5 27.54 -13.20 24.22
CA ARG A 5 27.07 -12.29 23.17
C ARG A 5 25.57 -12.15 23.35
N VAL A 6 25.14 -10.91 23.57
CA VAL A 6 23.74 -10.53 23.49
C VAL A 6 23.23 -10.98 22.13
N ASP A 7 22.32 -11.94 22.10
CA ASP A 7 21.63 -12.37 20.89
C ASP A 7 21.02 -11.14 20.23
N GLY A 8 21.59 -10.78 19.09
CA GLY A 8 21.13 -9.68 18.27
C GLY A 8 19.73 -10.00 17.77
N ILE A 9 18.71 -9.41 18.40
CA ILE A 9 17.43 -9.21 17.73
C ILE A 9 17.73 -8.25 16.58
N ASP A 10 17.96 -8.81 15.39
CA ASP A 10 18.10 -8.02 14.18
C ASP A 10 16.81 -7.19 14.01
N PRO A 11 16.86 -5.85 14.07
CA PRO A 11 15.67 -5.01 13.90
C PRO A 11 15.04 -5.15 12.51
N ALA A 12 15.72 -5.79 11.54
CA ALA A 12 15.17 -6.19 10.25
C ALA A 12 14.22 -7.41 10.33
N SER A 13 14.22 -8.15 11.45
CA SER A 13 13.41 -9.34 11.66
C SER A 13 12.08 -9.08 12.40
N ASP A 14 11.75 -7.81 12.70
CA ASP A 14 10.49 -7.46 13.36
C ASP A 14 9.32 -7.56 12.35
N PRO A 15 8.42 -8.58 12.48
CA PRO A 15 7.32 -8.78 11.56
C PRO A 15 6.31 -7.62 11.58
N GLU A 16 6.19 -6.89 12.69
CA GLU A 16 5.29 -5.74 12.79
C GLU A 16 5.84 -4.54 12.01
N ARG A 17 7.17 -4.33 12.01
CA ARG A 17 7.81 -3.32 11.15
C ARG A 17 7.61 -3.64 9.67
N LEU A 18 7.76 -4.90 9.28
CA LEU A 18 7.51 -5.35 7.92
C LEU A 18 6.06 -5.07 7.50
N ARG A 19 5.08 -5.45 8.33
CA ARG A 19 3.65 -5.18 8.09
C ARG A 19 3.37 -3.68 7.98
N ARG A 20 3.92 -2.86 8.88
CA ARG A 20 3.75 -1.40 8.84
C ARG A 20 4.32 -0.81 7.55
N ARG A 21 5.51 -1.25 7.13
CA ARG A 21 6.14 -0.79 5.89
C ARG A 21 5.30 -1.19 4.68
N TYR A 22 4.86 -2.44 4.61
CA TYR A 22 3.97 -2.94 3.56
C TYR A 22 2.67 -2.14 3.51
N ARG A 23 1.96 -1.96 4.63
CA ARG A 23 0.71 -1.18 4.70
C ARG A 23 0.90 0.25 4.20
N ARG A 24 1.98 0.92 4.60
CA ARG A 24 2.29 2.28 4.13
C ARG A 24 2.51 2.32 2.62
N ARG A 25 3.24 1.36 2.07
CA ARG A 25 3.52 1.27 0.62
C ARG A 25 2.26 0.93 -0.17
N LEU A 26 1.49 -0.05 0.28
CA LEU A 26 0.19 -0.40 -0.30
C LEU A 26 -0.73 0.82 -0.40
N ARG A 27 -0.87 1.58 0.69
CA ARG A 27 -1.70 2.80 0.72
C ARG A 27 -1.19 3.87 -0.25
N ARG A 28 0.12 4.10 -0.31
CA ARG A 28 0.71 5.08 -1.25
C ARG A 28 0.49 4.67 -2.70
N ARG A 29 0.74 3.40 -3.03
CA ARG A 29 0.51 2.86 -4.37
C ARG A 29 -0.96 2.94 -4.76
N ALA A 30 -1.85 2.52 -3.87
CA ALA A 30 -3.29 2.60 -4.07
C ALA A 30 -3.75 4.04 -4.34
N ALA A 31 -3.30 5.01 -3.55
CA ALA A 31 -3.63 6.42 -3.76
C ALA A 31 -3.08 7.00 -5.09
N ARG A 32 -1.90 6.54 -5.54
CA ARG A 32 -1.34 6.92 -6.84
C ARG A 32 -2.20 6.38 -7.99
N ILE A 33 -2.60 5.11 -7.91
CA ILE A 33 -3.50 4.49 -8.89
C ILE A 33 -4.84 5.22 -8.88
N GLU A 34 -5.46 5.37 -7.71
CA GLU A 34 -6.74 6.07 -7.54
C GLU A 34 -6.75 7.44 -8.23
N ARG A 35 -5.75 8.26 -7.94
CA ARG A 35 -5.64 9.60 -8.53
C ARG A 35 -5.52 9.53 -10.04
N ARG A 36 -4.62 8.71 -10.57
CA ARG A 36 -4.38 8.58 -12.00
C ARG A 36 -5.64 8.11 -12.73
N GLU A 37 -6.25 7.03 -12.26
CA GLU A 37 -7.45 6.45 -12.91
C GLU A 37 -8.65 7.40 -12.81
N LEU A 38 -8.79 8.12 -11.69
CA LEU A 38 -9.82 9.14 -11.55
C LEU A 38 -9.59 10.33 -12.49
N GLU A 39 -8.36 10.84 -12.59
CA GLU A 39 -8.00 11.93 -13.51
C GLU A 39 -8.25 11.53 -14.97
N GLU A 40 -7.85 10.32 -15.37
CA GLU A 40 -8.12 9.76 -16.70
C GLU A 40 -9.62 9.64 -16.97
N ALA A 41 -10.40 9.14 -16.01
CA ALA A 41 -11.86 9.02 -16.14
C ALA A 41 -12.55 10.39 -16.25
N VAL A 42 -12.18 11.36 -15.41
CA VAL A 42 -12.72 12.72 -15.45
C VAL A 42 -12.39 13.37 -16.79
N SER A 43 -11.13 13.28 -17.24
CA SER A 43 -10.70 13.85 -18.52
C SER A 43 -11.47 13.24 -19.70
N ALA A 44 -11.65 11.91 -19.72
CA ALA A 44 -12.38 11.22 -20.77
C ALA A 44 -13.87 11.60 -20.82
N LEU A 45 -14.49 11.84 -19.66
CA LEU A 45 -15.87 12.29 -19.56
C LEU A 45 -16.02 13.76 -19.96
N GLU A 46 -15.12 14.62 -19.49
CA GLU A 46 -15.14 16.05 -19.81
C GLU A 46 -14.91 16.33 -21.29
N ALA A 47 -14.15 15.48 -22.00
CA ALA A 47 -14.02 15.52 -23.44
C ALA A 47 -15.35 15.31 -24.19
N ARG A 48 -16.37 14.74 -23.54
CA ARG A 48 -17.72 14.51 -24.09
C ARG A 48 -18.75 15.52 -23.58
N GLY A 49 -18.38 16.37 -22.64
CA GLY A 49 -19.24 17.38 -22.03
C GLY A 49 -18.83 17.70 -20.61
N THR A 50 -19.05 18.94 -20.18
CA THR A 50 -18.68 19.41 -18.86
C THR A 50 -19.40 18.62 -17.76
N LEU A 51 -18.64 18.05 -16.82
CA LEU A 51 -19.20 17.44 -15.63
C LEU A 51 -19.68 18.52 -14.64
N ALA A 52 -20.80 18.25 -13.97
CA ALA A 52 -21.20 18.98 -12.78
C ALA A 52 -20.34 18.57 -11.58
N ASP A 53 -20.25 19.42 -10.56
CA ASP A 53 -19.43 19.15 -9.38
C ASP A 53 -19.92 17.93 -8.60
N GLU A 54 -21.23 17.70 -8.56
CA GLU A 54 -21.83 16.51 -7.95
C GLU A 54 -21.43 15.22 -8.68
N GLN A 55 -21.26 15.27 -10.00
CA GLN A 55 -20.81 14.13 -10.79
C GLN A 55 -19.33 13.85 -10.52
N ARG A 56 -18.49 14.89 -10.45
CA ARG A 56 -17.08 14.76 -10.05
C ARG A 56 -16.94 14.16 -8.66
N GLU A 57 -17.78 14.60 -7.72
CA GLU A 57 -17.79 14.07 -6.36
C GLU A 57 -18.23 12.61 -6.31
N THR A 58 -19.24 12.24 -7.09
CA THR A 58 -19.68 10.84 -7.23
C THR A 58 -18.55 9.96 -7.75
N LEU A 59 -17.77 10.43 -8.73
CA LEU A 59 -16.61 9.69 -9.25
C LEU A 59 -15.51 9.54 -8.18
N ARG A 60 -15.24 10.58 -7.39
CA ARG A 60 -14.29 10.50 -6.26
C ARG A 60 -14.74 9.48 -5.21
N ALA A 61 -16.01 9.52 -4.82
CA ALA A 61 -16.57 8.59 -3.84
C ALA A 61 -16.53 7.15 -4.36
N LEU A 62 -16.80 6.94 -5.65
CA LEU A 62 -16.71 5.64 -6.30
C LEU A 62 -15.26 5.13 -6.31
N ALA A 63 -14.29 5.95 -6.73
CA ALA A 63 -12.88 5.60 -6.75
C ALA A 63 -12.37 5.19 -5.36
N SER A 64 -12.66 6.00 -4.35
CA SER A 64 -12.31 5.72 -2.94
C SER A 64 -12.94 4.43 -2.44
N THR A 65 -14.22 4.19 -2.75
CA THR A 65 -14.92 2.95 -2.38
C THR A 65 -14.29 1.72 -3.04
N LEU A 66 -13.94 1.80 -4.32
CA LEU A 66 -13.29 0.70 -5.05
C LEU A 66 -11.93 0.39 -4.45
N VAL A 67 -11.10 1.41 -4.21
CA VAL A 67 -9.77 1.27 -3.60
C VAL A 67 -9.89 0.66 -2.20
N GLY A 68 -10.83 1.15 -1.38
CA GLY A 68 -11.09 0.58 -0.05
C GLY A 68 -11.43 -0.90 -0.14
N ARG A 69 -12.40 -1.28 -0.97
CA ARG A 69 -12.83 -2.68 -1.13
C ARG A 69 -11.71 -3.58 -1.64
N LEU A 70 -10.91 -3.13 -2.60
CA LEU A 70 -9.83 -3.91 -3.18
C LEU A 70 -8.64 -4.08 -2.22
N THR A 71 -8.37 -3.08 -1.37
CA THR A 71 -7.22 -3.10 -0.47
C THR A 71 -7.50 -3.77 0.88
N VAL A 72 -8.76 -3.83 1.34
CA VAL A 72 -9.14 -4.46 2.62
C VAL A 72 -8.65 -5.91 2.73
N GLY A 73 -8.79 -6.72 1.66
CA GLY A 73 -8.32 -8.11 1.65
C GLY A 73 -6.80 -8.27 1.55
N LEU A 74 -6.09 -7.19 1.20
CA LEU A 74 -4.64 -7.14 1.04
C LEU A 74 -3.93 -6.59 2.26
N ASP A 75 -4.66 -6.03 3.24
CA ASP A 75 -4.11 -5.56 4.51
C ASP A 75 -4.01 -6.74 5.49
N PRO A 76 -2.79 -7.17 5.88
CA PRO A 76 -2.60 -8.09 6.99
C PRO A 76 -2.93 -7.34 8.29
N GLY A 77 -4.22 -7.29 8.64
CA GLY A 77 -4.71 -6.60 9.82
C GLY A 77 -4.05 -7.03 11.14
N PRO A 78 -4.36 -6.34 12.25
CA PRO A 78 -3.77 -6.64 13.56
C PRO A 78 -4.25 -7.97 14.16
N GLU A 79 -5.41 -8.50 13.73
CA GLU A 79 -6.05 -9.65 14.37
C GLU A 79 -6.42 -10.74 13.34
N ARG A 80 -5.60 -11.79 13.29
CA ARG A 80 -5.97 -13.22 13.44
C ARG A 80 -4.78 -14.06 13.01
N THR A 81 -4.37 -14.93 13.92
CA THR A 81 -3.22 -15.84 13.92
C THR A 81 -1.91 -15.19 14.35
N ALA A 82 -1.25 -15.84 15.30
CA ALA A 82 0.13 -15.64 15.74
C ALA A 82 1.18 -15.87 14.62
N GLN A 83 0.75 -15.72 13.36
CA GLN A 83 1.43 -16.21 12.17
C GLN A 83 0.89 -15.49 10.92
N THR A 84 0.76 -14.16 10.92
CA THR A 84 0.97 -13.51 9.61
C THR A 84 2.42 -13.71 9.27
N ASP A 85 2.62 -14.76 8.50
CA ASP A 85 3.88 -15.18 7.96
C ASP A 85 4.54 -13.98 7.25
N PRO A 86 5.73 -13.55 7.70
CA PRO A 86 6.54 -12.58 6.97
C PRO A 86 6.65 -12.91 5.49
N ASP A 87 6.63 -14.19 5.12
CA ASP A 87 6.70 -14.63 3.73
C ASP A 87 5.42 -14.33 2.96
N ARG A 88 4.23 -14.36 3.60
CA ARG A 88 2.99 -13.89 2.97
C ARG A 88 3.05 -12.39 2.70
N VAL A 89 3.56 -11.60 3.63
CA VAL A 89 3.69 -10.14 3.44
C VAL A 89 4.69 -9.85 2.33
N ARG A 90 5.82 -10.56 2.28
CA ARG A 90 6.81 -10.46 1.19
C ARG A 90 6.24 -10.91 -0.16
N ALA A 91 5.46 -11.99 -0.20
CA ALA A 91 4.82 -12.48 -1.41
C ALA A 91 3.82 -11.44 -1.97
N LEU A 92 2.97 -10.87 -1.11
CA LEU A 92 2.09 -9.77 -1.49
C LEU A 92 2.89 -8.54 -1.92
N ALA A 93 4.00 -8.24 -1.25
CA ALA A 93 4.81 -7.10 -1.58
C ALA A 93 5.43 -7.18 -2.98
N ARG A 94 5.89 -8.38 -3.36
CA ARG A 94 6.41 -8.69 -4.71
C ARG A 94 5.29 -8.70 -5.75
N LEU A 95 4.19 -9.40 -5.47
CA LEU A 95 3.05 -9.51 -6.39
C LEU A 95 2.48 -8.13 -6.77
N LEU A 96 2.40 -7.24 -5.79
CA LEU A 96 1.86 -5.90 -5.96
C LEU A 96 2.91 -4.87 -6.37
N GLY A 97 4.19 -5.25 -6.49
CA GLY A 97 5.30 -4.35 -6.84
C GLY A 97 5.50 -3.21 -5.83
N VAL A 98 5.07 -3.37 -4.59
CA VAL A 98 5.24 -2.35 -3.54
C VAL A 98 6.65 -2.34 -2.97
N ASP A 99 7.44 -3.39 -3.19
CA ASP A 99 8.82 -3.44 -2.72
C ASP A 99 9.79 -2.58 -3.53
N GLU A 100 9.53 -2.44 -4.83
CA GLU A 100 10.34 -1.73 -5.83
C GLU A 100 10.20 -0.20 -5.77
N GLU A 101 9.25 0.32 -4.98
CA GLU A 101 9.18 1.73 -4.61
C GLU A 101 10.30 2.05 -3.59
N ARG A 102 11.56 1.93 -4.05
CA ARG A 102 12.75 2.47 -3.39
C ARG A 102 12.67 3.99 -3.49
N SER A 103 12.81 4.67 -2.35
CA SER A 103 13.03 6.10 -2.31
C SER A 103 14.25 6.43 -3.19
N PRO A 104 14.18 7.37 -4.14
CA PRO A 104 15.41 7.92 -4.68
C PRO A 104 16.11 8.67 -3.54
N ARG A 105 17.41 8.43 -3.39
CA ARG A 105 18.38 9.02 -2.42
C ARG A 105 18.58 8.24 -1.12
N ASP A 106 19.65 7.45 -1.13
CA ASP A 106 20.67 7.38 -0.07
C ASP A 106 22.05 7.17 -0.75
N ASP A 107 22.29 7.92 -1.84
CA ASP A 107 23.62 8.11 -2.41
C ASP A 107 23.87 9.63 -2.39
N ALA A 108 24.46 10.11 -1.30
CA ALA A 108 25.06 11.42 -1.14
C ALA A 108 26.29 11.28 -0.25
#